data_AF-A0A8X7X9L5-F1
#
_entry.id   AF-A0A8X7X9L5-F1
#
_cell.length_a   1.000
_cell.length_b   1.000
_cell.length_c   1.000
_cell.angle_alpha   90.00
_cell.angle_beta   90.00
_cell.angle_gamma   90.00
#
_symmetry.space_group_name_H-M   'P 1'
#
loop_
_entity.id
_entity.type
_entity.pdbx_description
1 polymer ?
#
loop_
_entity_poly.entity_id
_entity_poly.type
_entity_poly.pdbx_seq_one_letter_code
_entity_poly.pdbx_strand_id
1 'polypeptide(L)'
;MNESASVSSDWYCMSRPDSCFVLYIATQIPQDPAKEAAGLENECNYVISFGALTSFATAEYLKRVYGLEPTHLFVSGSSAPHSIARTTSQKTSELPDKEFLEWMTTVGGTPPEILGNPEVVNLFLPVLKADLRVVENYSYLKPPSSVLSCAITAFDGTEDVPHDIDAWKELTSGEFTKQMLPGSHFYLKDPQNEAHLVKYITKCLETTEIDYI
;
A
#
# COMPACT_ATOMS: atom_id res chain seq x y z
N MET A 1 28.31 -30.83 16.52
CA MET A 1 28.92 -29.87 15.59
C MET A 1 27.76 -29.21 14.89
N ASN A 2 27.53 -27.92 15.19
CA ASN A 2 26.38 -27.15 14.69
C ASN A 2 26.54 -26.91 13.19
N GLU A 3 25.54 -27.28 12.41
CA GLU A 3 25.33 -26.74 11.07
C GLU A 3 24.65 -25.38 11.23
N SER A 4 25.39 -24.32 10.90
CA SER A 4 24.86 -22.97 10.75
C SER A 4 23.96 -22.94 9.52
N ALA A 5 22.66 -22.78 9.71
CA ALA A 5 21.74 -22.45 8.62
C ALA A 5 22.12 -21.05 8.09
N SER A 6 22.52 -20.99 6.83
CA SER A 6 22.78 -19.74 6.12
C SER A 6 21.47 -18.98 5.91
N VAL A 7 21.40 -17.75 6.42
CA VAL A 7 20.31 -16.81 6.12
C VAL A 7 20.55 -16.28 4.70
N SER A 8 19.67 -16.61 3.76
CA SER A 8 19.64 -16.03 2.43
C SER A 8 18.72 -14.81 2.42
N SER A 9 19.23 -13.66 2.01
CA SER A 9 18.48 -12.40 1.85
C SER A 9 17.79 -12.36 0.48
N ASP A 10 16.87 -13.30 0.24
CA ASP A 10 16.14 -13.36 -1.03
C ASP A 10 14.85 -12.53 -0.97
N TRP A 11 14.84 -11.47 -1.78
CA TRP A 11 13.78 -10.50 -1.91
C TRP A 11 12.67 -11.06 -2.82
N TYR A 12 11.50 -11.38 -2.26
CA TYR A 12 10.36 -11.86 -3.06
C TYR A 12 9.33 -10.74 -3.28
N CYS A 13 9.34 -10.15 -4.48
CA CYS A 13 8.23 -9.37 -5.02
C CYS A 13 7.24 -10.35 -5.66
N MET A 14 6.06 -10.58 -5.06
CA MET A 14 5.02 -11.38 -5.69
C MET A 14 4.35 -10.56 -6.80
N SER A 15 4.91 -10.60 -8.00
CA SER A 15 4.39 -9.93 -9.20
C SER A 15 3.29 -10.75 -9.87
N ARG A 16 2.09 -10.16 -10.00
CA ARG A 16 1.19 -10.40 -11.12
C ARG A 16 1.05 -9.09 -11.90
N PRO A 17 1.02 -9.12 -13.25
CA PRO A 17 1.04 -7.93 -14.09
C PRO A 17 -0.18 -6.99 -13.94
N ASP A 18 -1.27 -7.43 -13.29
CA ASP A 18 -2.53 -6.69 -13.30
C ASP A 18 -3.00 -6.19 -11.91
N SER A 19 -2.21 -6.32 -10.85
CA SER A 19 -2.59 -5.82 -9.51
C SER A 19 -1.36 -5.65 -8.61
N CYS A 20 -0.83 -4.44 -8.45
CA CYS A 20 0.36 -4.22 -7.63
C CYS A 20 0.04 -4.17 -6.13
N PHE A 21 0.88 -4.84 -5.33
CA PHE A 21 0.89 -4.80 -3.87
C PHE A 21 2.33 -4.51 -3.41
N VAL A 22 2.51 -3.66 -2.41
CA VAL A 22 3.71 -3.73 -1.56
C VAL A 22 3.25 -3.87 -0.12
N LEU A 23 3.09 -5.13 0.29
CA LEU A 23 3.06 -5.53 1.68
C LEU A 23 4.41 -6.20 1.95
N TYR A 24 5.28 -5.55 2.72
CA TYR A 24 6.48 -6.21 3.21
C TYR A 24 6.13 -6.97 4.50
N ILE A 25 6.05 -8.29 4.40
CA ILE A 25 6.02 -9.16 5.57
C ILE A 25 7.42 -9.76 5.71
N ALA A 26 8.28 -9.16 6.54
CA ALA A 26 9.38 -9.95 7.14
C ALA A 26 8.75 -10.88 8.18
N THR A 27 8.13 -11.96 7.73
CA THR A 27 7.88 -13.11 8.59
C THR A 27 8.93 -14.12 8.24
N GLN A 28 9.60 -14.67 9.25
CA GLN A 28 10.32 -15.92 9.10
C GLN A 28 9.30 -17.02 8.79
N ILE A 29 8.92 -17.14 7.51
CA ILE A 29 8.11 -18.25 7.03
C ILE A 29 9.09 -19.42 6.82
N PRO A 30 8.88 -20.59 7.45
CA PRO A 30 9.65 -21.78 7.12
C PRO A 30 9.52 -22.08 5.62
N GLN A 31 10.64 -22.18 4.92
CA GLN A 31 10.70 -22.43 3.48
C GLN A 31 9.93 -23.71 3.11
N ASP A 32 8.97 -23.59 2.19
CA ASP A 32 8.37 -24.73 1.48
C ASP A 32 9.05 -24.83 0.09
N PRO A 33 9.88 -25.87 -0.16
CA PRO A 33 10.71 -25.99 -1.35
C PRO A 33 9.94 -26.23 -2.67
N ALA A 34 8.62 -26.13 -2.70
CA ALA A 34 7.79 -26.44 -3.88
C ALA A 34 7.46 -25.24 -4.81
N LYS A 35 7.96 -24.02 -4.57
CA LYS A 35 7.50 -22.80 -5.30
C LYS A 35 8.55 -22.06 -6.15
N GLU A 36 9.69 -22.67 -6.41
CA GLU A 36 10.85 -22.01 -7.05
C GLU A 36 10.83 -21.98 -8.59
N ALA A 37 9.68 -21.71 -9.22
CA ALA A 37 9.60 -21.71 -10.68
C ALA A 37 8.65 -20.63 -11.25
N ALA A 38 9.12 -19.39 -11.33
CA ALA A 38 8.65 -18.42 -12.32
C ALA A 38 9.61 -17.22 -12.38
N GLY A 39 10.61 -17.28 -13.25
CA GLY A 39 11.41 -16.11 -13.61
C GLY A 39 10.53 -15.10 -14.34
N LEU A 40 10.41 -13.88 -13.80
CA LEU A 40 9.79 -12.73 -14.46
C LEU A 40 10.62 -11.48 -14.15
N GLU A 41 10.97 -10.77 -15.22
CA GLU A 41 11.83 -9.58 -15.24
C GLU A 41 11.16 -8.38 -14.55
N ASN A 42 11.99 -7.53 -13.93
CA ASN A 42 11.62 -6.50 -12.98
C ASN A 42 11.02 -5.24 -13.66
N GLU A 43 9.71 -5.02 -13.50
CA GLU A 43 9.11 -3.69 -13.58
C GLU A 43 8.29 -3.43 -12.30
N CYS A 44 8.79 -2.54 -11.43
CA CYS A 44 8.10 -2.14 -10.20
C CYS A 44 7.05 -1.06 -10.52
N ASN A 45 5.79 -1.47 -10.61
CA ASN A 45 4.66 -0.55 -10.61
C ASN A 45 4.16 -0.34 -9.16
N TYR A 46 4.13 0.91 -8.70
CA TYR A 46 3.64 1.28 -7.37
C TYR A 46 2.11 1.44 -7.37
N VAL A 47 1.41 0.83 -6.39
CA VAL A 47 -0.01 1.12 -6.14
C VAL A 47 -0.14 1.94 -4.86
N ILE A 48 -0.77 3.10 -5.01
CA ILE A 48 -1.04 4.08 -3.96
C ILE A 48 -2.52 3.95 -3.56
N SER A 49 -2.83 4.23 -2.29
CA SER A 49 -4.17 4.14 -1.69
C SER A 49 -4.75 2.73 -1.50
N PHE A 50 -5.11 2.00 -2.56
CA PHE A 50 -5.73 0.65 -2.42
C PHE A 50 -4.80 -0.36 -1.73
N GLY A 51 -3.50 -0.23 -2.02
CA GLY A 51 -2.46 -0.99 -1.36
C GLY A 51 -2.43 -0.77 0.15
N ALA A 52 -2.68 0.45 0.63
CA ALA A 52 -2.64 0.75 2.06
C ALA A 52 -3.72 0.00 2.85
N LEU A 53 -4.97 0.03 2.37
CA LEU A 53 -6.08 -0.67 3.02
C LEU A 53 -5.91 -2.19 2.95
N THR A 54 -5.46 -2.72 1.82
CA THR A 54 -5.27 -4.16 1.67
C THR A 54 -4.10 -4.66 2.51
N SER A 55 -3.01 -3.90 2.59
CA SER A 55 -1.87 -4.21 3.46
C SER A 55 -2.29 -4.23 4.94
N PHE A 56 -3.09 -3.26 5.37
CA PHE A 56 -3.64 -3.25 6.73
C PHE A 56 -4.57 -4.45 6.99
N ALA A 57 -5.53 -4.70 6.09
CA ALA A 57 -6.47 -5.82 6.24
C ALA A 57 -5.73 -7.17 6.29
N THR A 58 -4.64 -7.30 5.53
CA THR A 58 -3.78 -8.49 5.56
C THR A 58 -3.03 -8.61 6.89
N ALA A 59 -2.40 -7.54 7.37
CA ALA A 59 -1.70 -7.53 8.66
C ALA A 59 -2.65 -7.84 9.83
N GLU A 60 -3.83 -7.21 9.86
CA GLU A 60 -4.87 -7.50 10.85
C GLU A 60 -5.32 -8.97 10.77
N TYR A 61 -5.56 -9.49 9.57
CA TYR A 61 -5.95 -10.88 9.39
C TYR A 61 -4.88 -11.85 9.92
N LEU A 62 -3.62 -11.59 9.60
CA LEU A 62 -2.49 -12.40 10.07
C LEU A 62 -2.39 -12.40 11.60
N LYS A 63 -2.55 -11.23 12.24
CA LYS A 63 -2.54 -11.12 13.70
C LYS A 63 -3.69 -11.91 14.30
N ARG A 64 -4.90 -11.70 13.78
CA ARG A 64 -6.12 -12.29 14.34
C ARG A 64 -6.14 -13.82 14.21
N VAL A 65 -5.70 -14.34 13.07
CA VAL A 65 -5.82 -15.77 12.75
C VAL A 65 -4.58 -16.56 13.15
N TYR A 66 -3.39 -15.97 13.02
CA TYR A 66 -2.13 -16.68 13.24
C TYR A 66 -1.27 -16.08 14.37
N GLY A 67 -1.66 -14.96 14.97
CA GLY A 67 -0.84 -14.27 15.97
C GLY A 67 0.43 -13.64 15.39
N LEU A 68 0.49 -13.45 14.06
CA LEU A 68 1.65 -12.91 13.35
C LEU A 68 1.41 -11.46 12.94
N GLU A 69 2.44 -10.64 13.02
CA GLU A 69 2.44 -9.26 12.52
C GLU A 69 3.65 -9.03 11.60
N PRO A 70 3.57 -8.08 10.66
CA PRO A 70 4.76 -7.58 10.00
C PRO A 70 5.68 -6.90 11.03
N THR A 71 6.97 -6.83 10.76
CA THR A 71 7.91 -6.03 11.58
C THR A 71 7.62 -4.54 11.49
N HIS A 72 7.18 -4.08 10.31
CA HIS A 72 6.82 -2.70 10.03
C HIS A 72 5.73 -2.66 8.94
N LEU A 73 4.74 -1.79 9.09
CA LEU A 73 3.71 -1.56 8.08
C LEU A 73 3.92 -0.19 7.41
N PHE A 74 4.19 -0.19 6.12
CA PHE A 74 4.29 1.02 5.31
C PHE A 74 2.98 1.24 4.54
N VAL A 75 2.41 2.44 4.63
CA VAL A 75 1.16 2.83 3.94
C VAL A 75 1.37 4.13 3.19
N SER A 76 0.62 4.35 2.11
CA SER A 76 0.82 5.50 1.22
C SER A 76 -0.49 6.02 0.62
N GLY A 77 -0.67 7.35 0.63
CA GLY A 77 -1.74 8.06 -0.09
C GLY A 77 -3.15 7.60 0.27
N SER A 78 -3.39 7.35 1.55
CA SER A 78 -4.70 6.87 2.03
C SER A 78 -4.97 7.28 3.46
N SER A 79 -6.20 7.72 3.73
CA SER A 79 -6.72 7.86 5.08
C SER A 79 -6.81 6.49 5.78
N ALA A 80 -6.69 6.46 7.10
CA ALA A 80 -6.86 5.23 7.86
C ALA A 80 -8.25 4.59 7.62
N PRO A 81 -8.36 3.24 7.70
CA PRO A 81 -9.59 2.52 7.39
C PRO A 81 -10.82 2.95 8.20
N HIS A 82 -10.64 3.34 9.47
CA HIS A 82 -11.70 3.86 10.36
C HIS A 82 -11.90 5.37 10.31
N SER A 83 -11.17 6.09 9.44
CA SER A 83 -11.31 7.54 9.32
C SER A 83 -12.71 7.91 8.82
N ILE A 84 -13.37 8.81 9.57
CA ILE A 84 -14.68 9.34 9.20
C ILE A 84 -14.59 10.07 7.85
N ALA A 85 -13.51 10.85 7.66
CA ALA A 85 -13.28 11.61 6.43
C ALA A 85 -13.39 10.72 5.19
N ARG A 86 -12.85 9.50 5.25
CA ARG A 86 -12.94 8.51 4.16
C ARG A 86 -14.38 8.04 3.92
N THR A 87 -15.14 7.75 4.98
CA THR A 87 -16.52 7.22 4.87
C THR A 87 -17.55 8.27 4.48
N THR A 88 -17.29 9.55 4.73
CA THR A 88 -18.20 10.67 4.43
C THR A 88 -17.88 11.39 3.13
N SER A 89 -16.73 11.11 2.50
CA SER A 89 -16.36 11.67 1.21
C SER A 89 -17.35 11.25 0.12
N GLN A 90 -17.50 12.12 -0.89
CA GLN A 90 -18.21 11.76 -2.11
C GLN A 90 -17.55 10.54 -2.75
N LYS A 91 -18.37 9.57 -3.15
CA LYS A 91 -17.92 8.36 -3.83
C LYS A 91 -17.65 8.66 -5.29
N THR A 92 -16.38 8.69 -5.66
CA THR A 92 -15.94 8.86 -7.04
C THR A 92 -16.42 7.71 -7.93
N SER A 93 -16.51 6.47 -7.40
CA SER A 93 -16.99 5.32 -8.17
C SER A 93 -18.46 5.41 -8.61
N GLU A 94 -19.22 6.33 -8.02
CA GLU A 94 -20.64 6.58 -8.33
C GLU A 94 -20.84 7.77 -9.29
N LEU A 95 -19.78 8.49 -9.65
CA LEU A 95 -19.85 9.60 -10.61
C LEU A 95 -20.26 9.12 -12.01
N PRO A 96 -20.96 9.95 -12.81
CA PRO A 96 -21.13 9.73 -14.23
C PRO A 96 -19.78 9.54 -14.94
N ASP A 97 -19.73 8.72 -15.99
CA ASP A 97 -18.47 8.35 -16.68
C ASP A 97 -17.63 9.56 -17.11
N LYS A 98 -18.28 10.62 -17.59
CA LYS A 98 -17.61 11.87 -17.97
C LYS A 98 -16.92 12.55 -16.79
N GLU A 99 -17.64 12.70 -15.67
CA GLU A 99 -17.09 13.31 -14.44
C GLU A 99 -15.99 12.44 -13.83
N PHE A 100 -16.13 11.12 -13.94
CA PHE A 100 -15.10 10.16 -13.54
C PHE A 100 -13.82 10.31 -14.37
N LEU A 101 -13.93 10.49 -15.69
CA LEU A 101 -12.81 10.71 -16.59
C LEU A 101 -12.10 12.05 -16.32
N GLU A 102 -12.88 13.10 -16.06
CA GLU A 102 -12.35 14.39 -15.63
C GLU A 102 -11.58 14.23 -14.31
N TRP A 103 -12.15 13.52 -13.32
CA TRP A 103 -11.47 13.21 -12.07
C TRP A 103 -10.17 12.41 -12.28
N MET A 104 -10.16 11.37 -13.11
CA MET A 104 -8.94 10.60 -13.41
C MET A 104 -7.85 11.46 -14.05
N THR A 105 -8.25 12.43 -14.88
CA THR A 105 -7.32 13.41 -15.46
C THR A 105 -6.70 14.30 -14.39
N THR A 106 -7.49 14.72 -13.39
CA THR A 106 -7.03 15.59 -12.30
C THR A 106 -6.14 14.86 -11.28
N VAL A 107 -6.49 13.64 -10.90
CA VAL A 107 -5.73 12.82 -9.95
C VAL A 107 -4.44 12.30 -10.58
N GLY A 108 -4.41 12.20 -11.91
CA GLY A 108 -3.25 11.75 -12.65
C GLY A 108 -3.13 10.23 -12.65
N GLY A 109 -1.93 9.72 -12.95
CA GLY A 109 -1.65 8.29 -12.94
C GLY A 109 -1.97 7.54 -14.24
N THR A 110 -2.98 7.99 -14.97
CA THR A 110 -3.31 7.46 -16.31
C THR A 110 -2.68 8.35 -17.39
N PRO A 111 -1.87 7.78 -18.32
CA PRO A 111 -1.29 8.54 -19.43
C PRO A 111 -2.35 9.23 -20.30
N PRO A 112 -2.13 10.48 -20.76
CA PRO A 112 -3.07 11.19 -21.63
C PRO A 112 -3.42 10.44 -22.91
N GLU A 113 -2.50 9.61 -23.42
CA GLU A 113 -2.68 8.79 -24.61
C GLU A 113 -3.76 7.71 -24.40
N ILE A 114 -3.86 7.18 -23.18
CA ILE A 114 -4.90 6.21 -22.79
C ILE A 114 -6.25 6.93 -22.65
N LEU A 115 -6.27 8.08 -21.96
CA LEU A 115 -7.48 8.88 -21.77
C LEU A 115 -8.04 9.45 -23.09
N GLY A 116 -7.17 9.67 -24.08
CA GLY A 116 -7.53 10.14 -25.42
C GLY A 116 -8.09 9.06 -26.36
N ASN A 117 -8.09 7.79 -25.97
CA ASN A 117 -8.61 6.68 -26.77
C ASN A 117 -9.94 6.15 -26.21
N PRO A 118 -11.10 6.47 -26.84
CA PRO A 118 -12.41 6.07 -26.34
C PRO A 118 -12.61 4.55 -26.24
N GLU A 119 -12.03 3.76 -27.15
CA GLU A 119 -12.19 2.30 -27.14
C GLU A 119 -11.49 1.69 -25.91
N VAL A 120 -10.29 2.19 -25.61
CA VAL A 120 -9.50 1.77 -24.44
C VAL A 120 -10.18 2.23 -23.15
N VAL A 121 -10.61 3.49 -23.09
CA VAL A 121 -11.33 4.04 -21.92
C VAL A 121 -12.57 3.20 -21.61
N ASN A 122 -13.40 2.90 -22.61
CA ASN A 122 -14.62 2.11 -22.42
C ASN A 122 -14.36 0.69 -21.90
N LEU A 123 -13.18 0.13 -22.18
CA LEU A 123 -12.77 -1.18 -21.68
C LEU A 123 -12.36 -1.14 -20.19
N PHE A 124 -11.58 -0.13 -19.80
CA PHE A 124 -11.02 -0.04 -18.44
C PHE A 124 -11.94 0.63 -17.42
N LEU A 125 -12.81 1.55 -17.86
CA LEU A 125 -13.65 2.34 -16.98
C LEU A 125 -14.52 1.49 -16.02
N PRO A 126 -15.16 0.39 -16.45
CA PRO A 126 -15.92 -0.46 -15.53
C PRO A 126 -15.04 -1.11 -14.44
N VAL A 127 -13.81 -1.50 -14.79
CA VAL A 127 -12.85 -2.12 -13.87
C VAL A 127 -12.37 -1.10 -12.84
N LEU A 128 -11.94 0.08 -13.29
CA LEU A 128 -11.47 1.15 -12.41
C LEU A 128 -12.55 1.62 -11.43
N LYS A 129 -13.80 1.73 -11.91
CA LYS A 129 -14.94 2.04 -11.03
C LYS A 129 -15.23 0.91 -10.04
N ALA A 130 -15.08 -0.34 -10.45
CA ALA A 130 -15.26 -1.48 -9.55
C ALA A 130 -14.20 -1.49 -8.43
N ASP A 131 -12.94 -1.24 -8.78
CA ASP A 131 -11.84 -1.17 -7.81
C ASP A 131 -12.05 -0.04 -6.80
N LEU A 132 -12.38 1.17 -7.27
CA LEU A 132 -12.71 2.29 -6.37
C LEU A 132 -13.93 1.99 -5.51
N ARG A 133 -14.93 1.29 -6.04
CA ARG A 133 -16.11 0.91 -5.26
C ARG A 133 -15.73 -0.02 -4.11
N VAL A 134 -14.78 -0.94 -4.28
CA VAL A 134 -14.28 -1.78 -3.19
C VAL A 134 -13.63 -0.93 -2.11
N VAL A 135 -12.77 0.01 -2.49
CA VAL A 135 -12.06 0.92 -1.57
C VAL A 135 -13.03 1.81 -0.80
N GLU A 136 -13.94 2.47 -1.51
CA GLU A 136 -14.89 3.43 -0.94
C GLU A 136 -15.89 2.75 0.01
N ASN A 137 -16.31 1.53 -0.31
CA ASN A 137 -17.26 0.77 0.52
C ASN A 137 -16.57 -0.13 1.55
N TYR A 138 -15.23 -0.15 1.61
CA TYR A 138 -14.53 -0.79 2.71
C TYR A 138 -14.97 -0.10 4.00
N SER A 139 -15.68 -0.81 4.88
CA SER A 139 -16.17 -0.28 6.15
C SER A 139 -15.39 -0.92 7.27
N TYR A 140 -14.77 -0.09 8.10
CA TYR A 140 -13.96 -0.54 9.21
C TYR A 140 -14.31 0.29 10.44
N LEU A 141 -14.84 -0.36 11.47
CA LEU A 141 -15.21 0.32 12.71
C LEU A 141 -13.96 0.60 13.53
N LYS A 142 -13.88 1.81 14.09
CA LYS A 142 -12.77 2.18 14.98
C LYS A 142 -12.67 1.16 16.13
N PRO A 143 -11.53 0.48 16.29
CA PRO A 143 -11.33 -0.50 17.35
C PRO A 143 -11.18 0.22 18.70
N PRO A 144 -11.51 -0.44 19.83
CA PRO A 144 -11.38 0.16 21.17
C PRO A 144 -9.93 0.35 21.62
N SER A 145 -9.00 -0.36 20.98
CA SER A 145 -7.55 -0.29 21.22
C SER A 145 -6.80 -0.50 19.90
N SER A 146 -5.50 -0.21 19.90
CA SER A 146 -4.63 -0.47 18.76
C SER A 146 -4.72 -1.92 18.28
N VAL A 147 -4.79 -2.11 16.97
CA VAL A 147 -4.98 -3.42 16.33
C VAL A 147 -3.64 -4.11 16.13
N LEU A 148 -2.61 -3.37 15.75
CA LEU A 148 -1.25 -3.84 15.53
C LEU A 148 -0.33 -3.37 16.66
N SER A 149 0.83 -4.01 16.79
CA SER A 149 1.93 -3.60 17.66
C SER A 149 3.19 -3.20 16.89
N CYS A 150 3.30 -3.61 15.62
CA CYS A 150 4.37 -3.20 14.72
C CYS A 150 4.38 -1.68 14.46
N ALA A 151 5.55 -1.12 14.14
CA ALA A 151 5.62 0.27 13.73
C ALA A 151 4.83 0.51 12.42
N ILE A 152 4.28 1.71 12.28
CA ILE A 152 3.58 2.16 11.06
C ILE A 152 4.27 3.42 10.53
N THR A 153 4.66 3.42 9.26
CA THR A 153 5.04 4.65 8.55
C THR A 153 4.05 4.94 7.45
N ALA A 154 3.46 6.13 7.48
CA ALA A 154 2.57 6.62 6.45
C ALA A 154 3.25 7.69 5.58
N PHE A 155 3.22 7.49 4.26
CA PHE A 155 3.69 8.43 3.26
C PHE A 155 2.51 9.14 2.58
N ASP A 156 2.67 10.42 2.26
CA ASP A 156 1.67 11.15 1.48
C ASP A 156 2.29 12.29 0.68
N GLY A 157 1.57 12.74 -0.37
CA GLY A 157 2.00 13.85 -1.22
C GLY A 157 1.68 15.21 -0.60
N THR A 158 2.58 16.20 -0.71
CA THR A 158 2.33 17.56 -0.21
C THR A 158 1.29 18.33 -1.03
N GLU A 159 1.07 17.92 -2.28
CA GLU A 159 0.04 18.48 -3.16
C GLU A 159 -1.09 17.47 -3.46
N ASP A 160 -1.19 16.39 -2.68
CA ASP A 160 -2.29 15.43 -2.80
C ASP A 160 -3.58 15.97 -2.17
N VAL A 161 -4.70 15.32 -2.48
CA VAL A 161 -5.94 15.55 -1.76
C VAL A 161 -5.74 15.21 -0.27
N PRO A 162 -6.32 15.98 0.65
CA PRO A 162 -6.08 15.75 2.07
C PRO A 162 -6.54 14.36 2.53
N HIS A 163 -5.60 13.55 3.00
CA HIS A 163 -5.86 12.30 3.69
C HIS A 163 -5.75 12.47 5.20
N ASP A 164 -6.55 11.71 5.94
CA ASP A 164 -6.46 11.60 7.41
C ASP A 164 -5.34 10.63 7.78
N ILE A 165 -4.11 11.07 7.53
CA ILE A 165 -2.90 10.27 7.73
C ILE A 165 -2.65 10.04 9.22
N ASP A 166 -2.95 11.02 10.07
CA ASP A 166 -2.68 10.91 11.51
C ASP A 166 -3.56 9.86 12.20
N ALA A 167 -4.73 9.52 11.63
CA ALA A 167 -5.57 8.44 12.13
C ALA A 167 -4.90 7.05 12.08
N TRP A 168 -3.88 6.84 11.24
CA TRP A 168 -3.12 5.59 11.22
C TRP A 168 -2.40 5.30 12.54
N LYS A 169 -2.04 6.35 13.30
CA LYS A 169 -1.43 6.22 14.63
C LYS A 169 -2.32 5.42 15.60
N GLU A 170 -3.64 5.49 15.45
CA GLU A 170 -4.57 4.82 16.34
C GLU A 170 -4.64 3.30 16.11
N LEU A 171 -4.10 2.80 14.99
CA LEU A 171 -4.14 1.39 14.62
C LEU A 171 -2.94 0.60 15.13
N THR A 172 -1.93 1.27 15.68
CA THR A 172 -0.75 0.62 16.26
C THR A 172 -0.48 1.06 17.69
N SER A 173 0.13 0.19 18.51
CA SER A 173 0.77 0.56 19.76
C SER A 173 2.28 0.82 19.61
N GLY A 174 2.84 0.52 18.43
CA GLY A 174 4.23 0.79 18.08
C GLY A 174 4.48 2.24 17.66
N GLU A 175 5.69 2.51 17.15
CA GLU A 175 6.02 3.83 16.62
C GLU A 175 5.15 4.17 15.40
N PHE A 176 4.69 5.42 15.33
CA PHE A 176 4.05 5.97 14.14
C PHE A 176 4.89 7.11 13.57
N THR A 177 5.22 7.03 12.29
CA THR A 177 5.91 8.10 11.56
C THR A 177 5.09 8.53 10.35
N LYS A 178 5.03 9.84 10.09
CA LYS A 178 4.46 10.43 8.88
C LYS A 178 5.56 11.07 8.04
N GLN A 179 5.54 10.81 6.73
CA GLN A 179 6.50 11.37 5.76
C GLN A 179 5.73 12.04 4.62
N MET A 180 5.88 13.35 4.47
CA MET A 180 5.27 14.10 3.37
C MET A 180 6.29 14.33 2.27
N LEU A 181 6.01 13.90 1.04
CA LEU A 181 6.91 14.03 -0.11
C LEU A 181 6.33 15.02 -1.14
N PRO A 182 7.17 15.78 -1.86
CA PRO A 182 6.74 16.66 -2.95
C PRO A 182 5.93 15.90 -4.01
N GLY A 183 4.79 16.44 -4.43
CA GLY A 183 3.94 15.84 -5.45
C GLY A 183 2.47 15.63 -5.03
N SER A 184 1.64 15.35 -6.03
CA SER A 184 0.22 14.97 -5.86
C SER A 184 0.07 13.46 -5.64
N HIS A 185 -1.09 12.86 -5.92
CA HIS A 185 -1.40 11.46 -5.61
C HIS A 185 -0.36 10.44 -6.09
N PHE A 186 0.24 10.69 -7.26
CA PHE A 186 1.28 9.85 -7.83
C PHE A 186 2.70 10.35 -7.53
N TYR A 187 2.92 10.99 -6.37
CA TYR A 187 4.23 11.51 -5.95
C TYR A 187 5.34 10.45 -6.00
N LEU A 188 5.03 9.16 -5.81
CA LEU A 188 6.00 8.06 -5.92
C LEU A 188 6.46 7.76 -7.36
N LYS A 189 5.84 8.34 -8.40
CA LYS A 189 6.36 8.25 -9.77
C LYS A 189 7.58 9.15 -9.99
N ASP A 190 7.85 10.10 -9.09
CA ASP A 190 9.10 10.86 -9.12
C ASP A 190 10.26 9.94 -8.66
N PRO A 191 11.30 9.72 -9.50
CA PRO A 191 12.42 8.86 -9.14
C PRO A 191 13.16 9.27 -7.86
N GLN A 192 13.12 10.55 -7.50
CA GLN A 192 13.73 11.04 -6.25
C GLN A 192 12.93 10.59 -5.03
N ASN A 193 11.59 10.65 -5.12
CA ASN A 193 10.70 10.16 -4.07
C ASN A 193 10.78 8.63 -3.96
N GLU A 194 10.84 7.93 -5.08
CA GLU A 194 11.06 6.49 -5.14
C GLU A 194 12.37 6.09 -4.42
N ALA A 195 13.48 6.72 -4.79
CA ALA A 195 14.79 6.45 -4.18
C ALA A 195 14.79 6.79 -2.68
N HIS A 196 14.12 7.86 -2.27
CA HIS A 196 13.94 8.21 -0.86
C HIS A 196 13.16 7.14 -0.11
N LEU A 197 12.04 6.68 -0.67
CA LEU A 197 11.17 5.65 -0.09
C LEU A 197 11.94 4.36 0.13
N VAL A 198 12.62 3.85 -0.90
CA VAL A 198 13.41 2.62 -0.83
C VAL A 198 14.48 2.73 0.26
N LYS A 199 15.26 3.83 0.27
CA LYS A 199 16.29 4.06 1.27
C LYS A 199 15.72 4.11 2.70
N TYR A 200 14.57 4.75 2.88
CA TYR A 200 13.93 4.84 4.19
C TYR A 200 13.44 3.47 4.67
N ILE A 201 12.74 2.72 3.81
CA ILE A 201 12.26 1.38 4.12
C ILE A 201 13.43 0.46 4.50
N THR A 202 14.50 0.43 3.70
CA THR A 202 15.69 -0.37 4.01
C THR A 202 16.24 -0.06 5.40
N LYS A 203 16.40 1.23 5.74
CA LYS A 203 16.91 1.65 7.05
C LYS A 203 16.01 1.20 8.21
N CYS A 204 14.69 1.33 8.07
CA CYS A 204 13.74 0.89 9.10
C CYS A 204 13.84 -0.62 9.36
N LEU A 205 13.95 -1.41 8.29
CA LEU A 205 14.05 -2.86 8.39
C LEU A 205 15.38 -3.31 8.99
N GLU A 206 16.51 -2.71 8.59
CA GLU A 206 17.83 -2.98 9.16
C GLU A 206 17.89 -2.67 10.66
N THR A 207 17.26 -1.57 11.09
CA THR A 207 17.23 -1.19 12.52
C THR A 207 16.39 -2.18 13.33
N THR A 208 15.31 -2.67 12.74
CA THR A 208 14.40 -3.61 13.41
C THR A 208 15.06 -4.97 13.61
N GLU A 209 15.89 -5.46 12.67
CA GLU A 209 16.62 -6.72 12.84
C GLU A 209 17.62 -6.71 14.00
N ILE A 210 18.16 -5.54 14.37
CA ILE A 210 19.11 -5.40 15.48
C ILE A 210 18.41 -5.55 16.84
N ASP A 211 17.15 -5.14 16.96
CA ASP A 211 16.39 -5.21 18.21
C ASP A 211 15.91 -6.64 18.57
N TYR A 212 16.01 -7.59 17.63
CA TYR A 212 15.64 -9.00 17.83
C TYR A 212 16.84 -9.94 18.12
N ILE A 213 18.07 -9.43 18.16
CA ILE A 213 19.31 -10.18 18.48
C ILE A 213 19.78 -9.85 19.90
#